data_AF-A0A951GA54-F1
#
_entry.id   AF-A0A951GA54-F1
#
_cell.length_a   1.000
_cell.length_b   1.000
_cell.length_c   1.000
_cell.angle_alpha   90.00
_cell.angle_beta   90.00
_cell.angle_gamma   90.00
#
_symmetry.space_group_name_H-M   'P 1'
#
loop_
_entity.id
_entity.type
_entity.pdbx_description
1 polymer ?
#
loop_
_entity_poly.entity_id
_entity_poly.type
_entity_poly.pdbx_seq_one_letter_code
_entity_poly.pdbx_strand_id
1 'polypeptide(L)'
;MGSNMAEQHPVGFQWVVEAKERGAKVIHVDPRFTRTSAMADRHIPIRAGTDIAFLGGIVNYIFEHDAWFEDYVRHFTNGPVIIKPEFKDTEDASGFFSGWDPANNAYAIDTWGYSETSGEATAGKEEQEADVSGEQAHGAHGMRLERGDPPDVD
;
A
#
# COMPACT_ATOMS: atom_id res chain seq x y z
N MET A 1 -3.74 0.81 -14.02
CA MET A 1 -4.80 -0.16 -14.34
C MET A 1 -6.15 0.55 -14.27
N GLY A 2 -7.14 0.16 -15.08
CA GLY A 2 -8.50 0.69 -15.06
C GLY A 2 -8.68 2.15 -15.50
N SER A 3 -7.65 2.80 -16.05
CA SER A 3 -7.68 4.22 -16.41
C SER A 3 -7.87 4.42 -17.91
N ASN A 4 -8.81 5.27 -18.32
CA ASN A 4 -9.05 5.60 -19.73
C ASN A 4 -8.43 6.95 -20.10
N MET A 5 -7.12 7.09 -19.90
CA MET A 5 -6.39 8.35 -20.05
C MET A 5 -6.54 9.00 -21.42
N ALA A 6 -6.56 8.21 -22.51
CA ALA A 6 -6.68 8.75 -23.86
C ALA A 6 -7.98 9.56 -24.07
N GLU A 7 -9.03 9.25 -23.32
CA GLU A 7 -10.34 9.93 -23.41
C GLU A 7 -10.59 10.89 -22.26
N GLN A 8 -10.16 10.55 -21.04
CA GLN A 8 -10.45 11.31 -19.82
C GLN A 8 -9.36 12.33 -19.46
N HIS A 9 -8.10 12.04 -19.82
CA HIS A 9 -6.93 12.84 -19.45
C HIS A 9 -5.98 13.01 -20.64
N PRO A 10 -6.45 13.50 -21.80
CA PRO A 10 -5.67 13.49 -23.05
C PRO A 10 -4.37 14.30 -22.94
N VAL A 11 -4.37 15.40 -22.17
CA VAL A 11 -3.16 16.19 -21.90
C VAL A 11 -2.14 15.41 -21.06
N GLY A 12 -2.58 14.56 -20.13
CA GLY A 12 -1.67 13.66 -19.41
C GLY A 12 -1.18 12.51 -20.27
N PHE A 13 -2.05 12.02 -21.17
CA PHE A 13 -1.75 10.87 -22.02
C PHE A 13 -0.64 11.13 -23.03
N GLN A 14 -0.38 12.38 -23.41
CA GLN A 14 0.73 12.75 -24.29
C GLN A 14 2.08 12.25 -23.74
N TRP A 15 2.28 12.30 -22.42
CA TRP A 15 3.53 11.87 -21.77
C TRP A 15 3.71 10.35 -21.79
N VAL A 16 2.60 9.60 -21.72
CA VAL A 16 2.63 8.14 -21.87
C VAL A 16 3.02 7.76 -23.30
N VAL A 17 2.47 8.46 -24.30
CA VAL A 17 2.81 8.25 -25.71
C VAL A 17 4.27 8.62 -25.97
N GLU A 18 4.75 9.76 -25.47
CA GLU A 18 6.15 10.17 -25.62
C GLU A 18 7.11 9.17 -24.95
N ALA A 19 6.80 8.69 -23.74
CA ALA A 19 7.59 7.66 -23.09
C ALA A 19 7.65 6.37 -23.93
N LYS A 20 6.53 5.96 -24.55
CA LYS A 20 6.46 4.81 -25.44
C LYS A 20 7.31 5.01 -26.69
N GLU A 21 7.26 6.19 -27.31
CA GLU A 21 8.11 6.55 -28.47
C GLU A 21 9.60 6.50 -28.12
N ARG A 22 9.96 6.84 -26.87
CA ARG A 22 11.31 6.70 -26.31
C ARG A 22 11.67 5.26 -25.93
N GLY A 23 10.78 4.29 -26.15
CA GLY A 23 11.02 2.86 -25.97
C GLY A 23 10.40 2.23 -24.72
N ALA A 24 9.67 2.99 -23.89
CA ALA A 24 8.97 2.44 -22.74
C ALA A 24 7.88 1.45 -23.19
N LYS A 25 7.64 0.41 -22.37
CA LYS A 25 6.53 -0.53 -22.59
C LYS A 25 5.30 -0.07 -21.83
N VAL A 26 4.19 0.07 -22.55
CA VAL A 26 2.90 0.44 -22.00
C VAL A 26 2.04 -0.81 -21.89
N ILE A 27 1.70 -1.19 -20.66
CA ILE A 27 0.76 -2.28 -20.38
C ILE A 27 -0.53 -1.66 -19.87
N HIS A 28 -1.64 -1.94 -20.54
CA HIS A 28 -2.96 -1.45 -20.15
C HIS A 28 -3.83 -2.60 -19.65
N VAL A 29 -4.15 -2.57 -18.36
CA VAL A 29 -5.01 -3.54 -17.69
C VAL A 29 -6.39 -2.92 -17.54
N ASP A 30 -7.37 -3.37 -18.33
CA ASP A 30 -8.76 -2.91 -18.29
C ASP A 30 -9.66 -4.00 -18.91
N PRO A 31 -10.82 -4.34 -18.29
CA PRO A 31 -11.77 -5.29 -18.88
C PRO A 31 -12.24 -4.90 -20.29
N ARG A 32 -12.22 -3.60 -20.61
CA ARG A 32 -12.67 -3.05 -21.88
C ARG A 32 -11.47 -2.73 -22.78
N PHE A 33 -11.68 -2.87 -24.08
CA PHE A 33 -10.75 -2.36 -25.07
C PHE A 33 -11.08 -0.89 -25.38
N THR A 34 -10.26 0.05 -24.89
CA THR A 34 -10.46 1.51 -25.04
C THR A 34 -9.44 2.13 -25.99
N ARG A 35 -9.55 3.44 -26.28
CA ARG A 35 -8.49 4.17 -27.01
C ARG A 35 -7.13 4.11 -26.29
N THR A 36 -7.15 4.03 -24.97
CA THR A 36 -5.93 3.81 -24.17
C THR A 36 -5.34 2.42 -24.46
N SER A 37 -6.17 1.36 -24.52
CA SER A 37 -5.73 0.01 -24.89
C SER A 37 -5.13 -0.05 -26.28
N ALA A 38 -5.72 0.67 -27.25
CA ALA A 38 -5.26 0.68 -28.64
C ALA A 38 -3.83 1.24 -28.81
N MET A 39 -3.37 2.06 -27.85
CA MET A 39 -2.04 2.66 -27.86
C MET A 39 -1.02 1.87 -27.00
N ALA A 40 -1.47 0.88 -26.23
CA ALA A 40 -0.62 0.07 -25.37
C ALA A 40 0.18 -0.98 -26.16
N ASP A 41 1.33 -1.41 -25.63
CA ASP A 41 2.06 -2.58 -26.16
C ASP A 41 1.35 -3.89 -25.83
N ARG A 42 0.72 -3.95 -24.65
CA ARG A 42 -0.11 -5.08 -24.23
C ARG A 42 -1.38 -4.59 -23.58
N HIS A 43 -2.50 -5.16 -24.01
CA HIS A 43 -3.78 -5.05 -23.33
C HIS A 43 -4.04 -6.34 -22.54
N ILE A 44 -4.37 -6.19 -21.26
CA ILE A 44 -4.70 -7.31 -20.37
C ILE A 44 -6.18 -7.17 -19.98
N PRO A 45 -7.09 -7.92 -20.64
CA PRO A 45 -8.51 -7.89 -20.35
C PRO A 45 -8.84 -8.73 -19.12
N ILE A 46 -8.67 -8.15 -17.93
CA ILE A 46 -9.09 -8.82 -16.68
C ILE A 46 -10.62 -8.86 -16.56
N ARG A 47 -11.14 -9.78 -15.74
CA ARG A 47 -12.56 -9.75 -15.35
C ARG A 47 -12.80 -8.53 -14.45
N ALA A 48 -13.93 -7.86 -14.61
CA ALA A 48 -14.28 -6.73 -13.76
C ALA A 48 -14.32 -7.15 -12.27
N GLY A 49 -13.69 -6.35 -11.41
CA GLY A 49 -13.60 -6.60 -9.96
C GLY A 49 -12.53 -7.60 -9.55
N THR A 50 -11.62 -8.02 -10.45
CA THR A 50 -10.53 -8.95 -10.12
C THR A 50 -9.16 -8.28 -10.06
N ASP A 51 -9.11 -6.96 -9.85
CA ASP A 51 -7.87 -6.19 -9.75
C ASP A 51 -6.99 -6.67 -8.60
N ILE A 52 -7.57 -6.94 -7.42
CA ILE A 52 -6.84 -7.45 -6.25
C ILE A 52 -6.22 -8.82 -6.55
N ALA A 53 -6.98 -9.74 -7.15
CA ALA A 53 -6.45 -11.06 -7.52
C ALA A 53 -5.34 -10.96 -8.56
N PHE A 54 -5.48 -10.07 -9.55
CA PHE A 54 -4.45 -9.83 -10.57
C PHE A 54 -3.15 -9.27 -9.96
N LEU A 55 -3.26 -8.23 -9.12
CA LEU A 55 -2.10 -7.66 -8.42
C LEU A 55 -1.48 -8.67 -7.44
N GLY A 56 -2.29 -9.45 -6.73
CA GLY A 56 -1.83 -10.53 -5.86
C GLY A 56 -1.01 -11.57 -6.62
N GLY A 57 -1.43 -11.95 -7.83
CA GLY A 57 -0.66 -12.83 -8.70
C GLY A 57 0.68 -12.25 -9.14
N ILE A 58 0.74 -10.94 -9.43
CA ILE A 58 2.01 -10.25 -9.75
C ILE A 58 2.93 -10.25 -8.53
N VAL A 59 2.42 -9.91 -7.36
CA VAL A 59 3.18 -9.87 -6.11
C VAL A 59 3.73 -11.26 -5.77
N ASN A 60 2.89 -12.31 -5.86
CA ASN A 60 3.32 -13.69 -5.65
C ASN A 60 4.41 -14.09 -6.65
N TYR A 61 4.26 -13.78 -7.93
CA TYR A 61 5.30 -14.04 -8.94
C TYR A 61 6.63 -13.35 -8.60
N ILE A 62 6.57 -12.08 -8.16
CA ILE A 62 7.74 -11.30 -7.76
C ILE A 62 8.50 -12.00 -6.61
N PHE A 63 7.78 -12.48 -5.59
CA PHE A 63 8.40 -13.18 -4.46
C PHE A 63 8.91 -14.57 -4.84
N GLU A 64 8.19 -15.33 -5.67
CA GLU A 64 8.63 -16.66 -6.13
C GLU A 64 9.91 -16.63 -6.97
N HIS A 65 10.25 -15.47 -7.55
CA HIS A 65 11.39 -15.28 -8.44
C HIS A 65 12.45 -14.33 -7.88
N ASP A 66 12.38 -13.96 -6.60
CA ASP A 66 13.28 -13.00 -5.95
C ASP A 66 13.44 -11.69 -6.76
N ALA A 67 12.36 -11.25 -7.42
CA ALA A 67 12.37 -10.11 -8.35
C ALA A 67 11.98 -8.78 -7.69
N TRP A 68 12.17 -8.67 -6.38
CA TRP A 68 11.88 -7.48 -5.58
C TRP A 68 13.18 -6.76 -5.20
N PHE A 69 13.08 -5.45 -4.98
CA PHE A 69 14.23 -4.67 -4.53
C PHE A 69 14.37 -4.83 -3.01
N GLU A 70 15.11 -5.87 -2.61
CA GLU A 70 15.25 -6.29 -1.21
C GLU A 70 15.73 -5.17 -0.28
N ASP A 71 16.86 -4.54 -0.61
CA ASP A 71 17.41 -3.47 0.22
C ASP A 71 16.42 -2.33 0.39
N TYR A 72 15.71 -1.96 -0.68
CA TYR A 72 14.75 -0.88 -0.60
C TYR A 72 13.59 -1.23 0.34
N VAL A 73 12.99 -2.40 0.14
CA VAL A 73 11.85 -2.85 0.94
C VAL A 73 12.26 -3.04 2.41
N ARG A 74 13.46 -3.53 2.69
CA ARG A 74 13.95 -3.75 4.05
C ARG A 74 14.17 -2.47 4.84
N HIS A 75 14.75 -1.46 4.20
CA HIS A 75 15.22 -0.27 4.91
C HIS A 75 14.22 0.89 4.84
N PHE A 76 13.44 1.00 3.75
CA PHE A 76 12.62 2.17 3.48
C PHE A 76 11.11 1.86 3.44
N THR A 77 10.71 0.67 3.91
CA THR A 77 9.29 0.32 4.04
C THR A 77 9.03 -0.46 5.33
N ASN A 78 7.75 -0.57 5.71
CA ASN A 78 7.31 -1.43 6.80
C ASN A 78 7.11 -2.90 6.39
N GLY A 79 7.47 -3.30 5.15
CA GLY A 79 7.31 -4.65 4.64
C GLY A 79 7.93 -5.77 5.51
N PRO A 80 9.09 -5.57 6.18
CA PRO A 80 9.67 -6.58 7.07
C PRO A 80 8.94 -6.75 8.41
N VAL A 81 8.00 -5.87 8.74
CA VAL A 81 7.41 -5.80 10.08
C VAL A 81 6.05 -6.48 10.08
N ILE A 82 5.85 -7.43 10.99
CA ILE A 82 4.58 -8.16 11.14
C ILE A 82 3.69 -7.46 12.17
N ILE A 83 2.41 -7.34 11.85
CA ILE A 83 1.37 -6.82 12.75
C ILE A 83 1.15 -7.75 13.96
N LYS A 84 0.57 -7.21 15.04
CA LYS A 84 0.21 -8.01 16.21
C LYS A 84 -0.76 -9.15 15.83
N PRO A 85 -0.57 -10.38 16.35
CA PRO A 85 -1.44 -11.52 16.03
C PRO A 85 -2.87 -11.34 16.54
N GLU A 86 -3.11 -10.42 17.46
CA GLU A 86 -4.44 -10.06 17.95
C GLU A 86 -5.23 -9.18 16.97
N PHE A 87 -4.57 -8.60 15.96
CA PHE A 87 -5.26 -7.85 14.91
C PHE A 87 -6.20 -8.78 14.14
N LYS A 88 -7.44 -8.34 13.96
CA LYS A 88 -8.43 -8.99 13.10
C LYS A 88 -8.97 -7.97 12.12
N ASP A 89 -9.00 -8.35 10.85
CA ASP A 89 -9.60 -7.53 9.82
C ASP A 89 -11.13 -7.74 9.77
N THR A 90 -11.77 -7.07 8.81
CA THR A 90 -13.22 -7.14 8.62
C THR A 90 -13.72 -8.51 8.20
N GLU A 91 -12.88 -9.35 7.61
CA GLU A 91 -13.27 -10.70 7.21
C GLU A 91 -13.36 -11.60 8.45
N ASP A 92 -12.40 -11.45 9.37
CA ASP A 92 -12.30 -12.25 10.60
C ASP A 92 -13.14 -11.72 11.77
N ALA A 93 -13.57 -10.46 11.73
CA ALA A 93 -14.35 -9.81 12.79
C ALA A 93 -15.73 -9.29 12.32
N SER A 94 -16.42 -10.07 11.46
CA SER A 94 -17.83 -9.86 11.08
C SER A 94 -18.14 -8.45 10.54
N GLY A 95 -17.24 -7.90 9.72
CA GLY A 95 -17.36 -6.56 9.15
C GLY A 95 -16.76 -5.43 10.00
N PHE A 96 -16.21 -5.74 11.17
CA PHE A 96 -15.48 -4.80 12.03
C PHE A 96 -14.01 -5.20 12.11
N PHE A 97 -13.15 -4.27 12.53
CA PHE A 97 -11.78 -4.60 12.93
C PHE A 97 -11.75 -5.07 14.39
N SER A 98 -10.66 -5.72 14.81
CA SER A 98 -10.40 -6.00 16.23
C SER A 98 -10.52 -4.72 17.07
N GLY A 99 -11.18 -4.84 18.22
CA GLY A 99 -11.35 -3.74 19.19
C GLY A 99 -12.63 -2.91 19.03
N TRP A 100 -13.55 -3.28 18.14
CA TRP A 100 -14.86 -2.62 18.05
C TRP A 100 -15.68 -2.79 19.35
N ASP A 101 -16.09 -1.66 19.93
CA ASP A 101 -17.02 -1.59 21.04
C ASP A 101 -18.35 -0.98 20.57
N PRO A 102 -19.41 -1.80 20.41
CA PRO A 102 -20.71 -1.30 19.96
C PRO A 102 -21.44 -0.45 21.01
N ALA A 103 -21.08 -0.55 22.29
CA ALA A 103 -21.73 0.22 23.34
C ALA A 103 -21.30 1.69 23.30
N ASN A 104 -20.02 1.92 23.01
CA ASN A 104 -19.44 3.27 22.89
C ASN A 104 -19.27 3.73 21.44
N ASN A 105 -19.60 2.88 20.47
CA ASN A 105 -19.46 3.14 19.03
C ASN A 105 -18.03 3.59 18.67
N ALA A 106 -17.05 2.91 19.26
CA ALA A 106 -15.64 3.28 19.25
C ALA A 106 -14.74 2.05 19.08
N TYR A 107 -13.48 2.28 18.71
CA TYR A 107 -12.46 1.23 18.62
C TYR A 107 -11.41 1.37 19.73
N ALA A 108 -11.12 0.26 20.40
CA ALA A 108 -9.82 0.04 21.02
C ALA A 108 -8.82 -0.37 19.92
N ILE A 109 -7.68 0.30 19.87
CA ILE A 109 -6.70 0.18 18.77
C ILE A 109 -5.36 -0.45 19.24
N ASP A 110 -5.35 -1.04 20.42
CA ASP A 110 -4.19 -1.67 21.04
C ASP A 110 -3.62 -2.83 20.20
N THR A 111 -4.47 -3.48 19.42
CA THR A 111 -4.11 -4.57 18.52
C THR A 111 -3.62 -4.09 17.14
N TRP A 112 -3.72 -2.81 16.79
CA TRP A 112 -3.42 -2.30 15.44
C TRP A 112 -1.94 -1.95 15.24
N GLY A 113 -1.08 -2.34 16.19
CA GLY A 113 0.35 -2.11 16.16
C GLY A 113 1.15 -3.25 15.54
N TYR A 114 2.46 -3.04 15.47
CA TYR A 114 3.40 -4.09 15.10
C TYR A 114 3.71 -5.02 16.27
N SER A 115 3.99 -6.28 15.97
CA SER A 115 4.27 -7.33 16.97
C SER A 115 5.44 -6.99 17.89
N GLU A 116 6.47 -6.30 17.36
CA GLU A 116 7.66 -5.88 18.11
C GLU A 116 7.60 -4.40 18.54
N THR A 117 6.42 -3.83 18.75
CA THR A 117 6.29 -2.45 19.27
C THR A 117 5.77 -2.41 20.69
N SER A 118 6.51 -1.71 21.55
CA SER A 118 6.05 -1.29 22.87
C SER A 118 5.50 0.14 22.78
N GLY A 119 4.31 0.37 23.32
CA GLY A 119 3.65 1.69 23.32
C GLY A 119 2.17 1.64 22.93
N GLU A 120 1.44 2.71 23.22
CA GLU A 120 0.05 2.85 22.80
C GLU A 120 -0.01 3.39 21.37
N ALA A 121 -0.89 2.82 20.55
CA ALA A 121 -1.24 3.42 19.28
C ALA A 121 -1.80 4.84 19.51
N THR A 122 -1.24 5.84 18.85
CA THR A 122 -1.69 7.24 18.96
C THR A 122 -2.75 7.63 17.95
N ALA A 123 -3.15 6.71 17.06
CA ALA A 123 -4.16 6.97 16.04
C ALA A 123 -5.46 7.45 16.70
N GLY A 124 -5.83 8.72 16.50
CA GLY A 124 -7.04 9.32 17.06
C GLY A 124 -6.88 10.01 18.42
N LYS A 125 -5.67 10.16 18.97
CA LYS A 125 -5.41 11.09 20.08
C LYS A 125 -5.19 12.50 19.54
N GLU A 126 -5.79 13.53 20.14
CA GLU A 126 -5.49 14.93 19.82
C GLU A 126 -3.99 15.19 20.00
N GLU A 127 -3.39 15.95 19.08
CA GLU A 127 -1.99 16.41 19.15
C GLU A 127 -1.78 17.24 20.42
N GLN A 128 -1.40 16.59 21.52
CA GLN A 128 -0.82 17.28 22.67
C GLN A 128 0.60 16.78 22.91
N GLU A 129 1.52 17.73 22.70
CA GLU A 129 2.93 17.74 23.13
C GLU A 129 3.80 16.60 22.61
N ALA A 130 3.95 16.50 21.29
CA ALA A 130 5.15 15.89 20.70
C ALA A 130 6.16 17.01 20.39
N ASP A 131 7.31 16.99 21.06
CA ASP A 131 8.49 17.75 20.66
C ASP A 131 8.86 17.36 19.22
N VAL A 132 8.58 18.25 18.27
CA VAL A 132 8.73 18.06 16.82
C VAL A 132 10.16 18.28 16.32
N SER A 133 11.16 18.09 17.19
CA SER A 133 12.57 18.16 16.81
C SER A 133 13.11 16.78 16.38
N GLY A 134 12.69 16.29 15.20
CA GLY A 134 13.29 15.09 14.60
C GLY A 134 12.67 14.67 13.26
N GLU A 135 13.50 14.16 12.36
CA GLU A 135 13.22 13.81 10.95
C GLU A 135 12.24 12.63 10.75
N GLN A 136 11.55 12.18 11.81
CA GLN A 136 10.56 11.08 11.74
C GLN A 136 9.14 11.62 11.63
N ALA A 137 8.85 12.32 10.53
CA ALA A 137 7.49 12.66 10.15
C ALA A 137 7.06 11.70 9.05
N HIS A 138 6.43 10.56 9.41
CA HIS A 138 5.35 9.85 8.69
C HIS A 138 5.25 8.38 9.15
N GLY A 139 4.27 8.08 10.01
CA GLY A 139 3.87 6.71 10.39
C GLY A 139 3.89 6.44 11.89
N ALA A 140 2.76 5.98 12.43
CA ALA A 140 2.56 5.51 13.81
C ALA A 140 3.29 6.33 14.90
N HIS A 141 2.80 7.55 15.18
CA HIS A 141 3.28 8.32 16.32
C HIS A 141 3.24 7.45 17.60
N GLY A 142 4.30 7.48 18.41
CA GLY A 142 4.34 6.85 19.74
C GLY A 142 4.68 5.36 19.84
N MET A 143 4.88 4.64 18.73
CA MET A 143 5.35 3.25 18.76
C MET A 143 6.85 3.16 18.50
N ARG A 144 7.60 2.53 19.42
CA ARG A 144 9.02 2.25 19.24
C ARG A 144 9.22 0.75 19.00
N LEU A 145 10.00 0.40 17.98
CA LEU A 145 10.43 -0.98 17.75
C LEU A 145 11.33 -1.44 18.90
N GLU A 146 11.08 -2.64 19.43
CA GLU A 146 11.89 -3.28 20.47
C GLU A 146 13.20 -3.84 19.91
N ARG A 147 13.29 -4.06 18.59
CA ARG A 147 14.47 -4.56 17.89
C ARG A 147 14.54 -4.02 16.46
N GLY A 148 15.78 -3.85 15.97
CA GLY A 148 16.08 -3.26 14.68
C GLY A 148 16.26 -1.75 14.80
N ASP A 149 17.42 -1.25 14.40
CA ASP A 149 17.63 0.19 14.28
C ASP A 149 17.07 0.64 12.93
N PRO A 150 16.35 1.78 12.86
CA PRO A 150 16.09 2.44 11.59
C PRO A 150 17.43 2.64 10.86
N PRO A 151 17.49 2.51 9.53
CA PRO A 151 18.72 2.72 8.79
C PRO A 151 19.32 4.10 9.13
N ASP A 152 20.63 4.16 9.36
CA ASP A 152 21.36 5.40 9.70
C ASP A 152 21.38 6.43 8.56
N VAL A 153 20.88 6.07 7.37
CA VAL A 153 20.87 6.88 6.16
C VAL A 153 19.55 6.72 5.41
N ASP A 154 19.02 7.85 4.95
CA ASP A 154 17.88 7.97 4.02
C ASP A 154 18.20 7.44 2.60
#